data_AF-A0A1V5LMW8-F1
#
_entry.id   AF-A0A1V5LMW8-F1
#
_cell.length_a   1.000
_cell.length_b   1.000
_cell.length_c   1.000
_cell.angle_alpha   90.00
_cell.angle_beta   90.00
_cell.angle_gamma   90.00
#
_symmetry.space_group_name_H-M   'P 1'
#
loop_
_entity.id
_entity.type
_entity.pdbx_description
1 polymer ?
#
loop_
_entity_poly.entity_id
_entity_poly.type
_entity_poly.pdbx_seq_one_letter_code
_entity_poly.pdbx_strand_id
1 'polypeptide(L)'
;MLVAPRLSVTGPVRLSKMAPAALPDLFKGEQLLILGRYEGSGRAEITLQGRVNGRTENWIYRLAFPDRAEEHAFIPRLWASRRIGYLLDQIRLHGEERELREEVVDLARRYGIVTPYTAWLILEDEEQRHVPLARRTLQAGPEDDFREISGRMVQELYQEKSGEAAVGAAQSLDALKNATGGSALAKANRYFQRGQANAATAEAGKVEQALTGQQVRTIANRTFYQNGAQWIDTEAQKQPDRELVRIQFNSEAWFRLLDLEPLAPQWLSAGANLRLVLAGRLYEIYE
;
A
#
# COMPACT_ATOMS: atom_id res chain seq x y z
N MET A 1 33.21 2.12 6.96
CA MET A 1 31.99 1.29 7.06
C MET A 1 31.40 1.51 8.44
N LEU A 2 30.10 1.72 8.52
CA LEU A 2 29.34 1.74 9.77
C LEU A 2 28.74 0.34 9.97
N VAL A 3 29.13 -0.31 11.07
CA VAL A 3 28.77 -1.71 11.36
C VAL A 3 27.72 -1.78 12.46
N ALA A 4 26.76 -2.68 12.28
CA ALA A 4 25.65 -2.95 13.17
C ALA A 4 24.90 -1.68 13.62
N PRO A 5 24.43 -0.84 12.67
CA PRO A 5 23.71 0.36 13.01
C PRO A 5 22.42 0.04 13.78
N ARG A 6 22.11 0.89 14.76
CA ARG A 6 20.90 0.83 15.57
C ARG A 6 20.32 2.22 15.72
N LEU A 7 18.99 2.32 15.59
CA LEU A 7 18.26 3.55 15.79
C LEU A 7 17.49 3.48 17.10
N SER A 8 17.56 4.52 17.92
CA SER A 8 16.72 4.70 19.10
C SER A 8 16.11 6.10 19.13
N VAL A 9 15.00 6.24 19.85
CA VAL A 9 14.31 7.52 20.05
C VAL A 9 14.18 7.82 21.53
N THR A 10 14.38 9.06 21.93
CA THR A 10 14.11 9.57 23.28
C THR A 10 13.18 10.77 23.20
N GLY A 11 12.13 10.79 24.03
CA GLY A 11 11.12 11.85 24.04
C GLY A 11 9.69 11.29 23.96
N PRO A 12 8.70 12.12 23.63
CA PRO A 12 7.27 11.75 23.61
C PRO A 12 6.84 10.95 22.37
N VAL A 13 7.80 10.48 21.56
CA VAL A 13 7.54 9.84 20.27
C VAL A 13 7.98 8.38 20.32
N ARG A 14 7.12 7.48 19.85
CA ARG A 14 7.43 6.05 19.65
C ARG A 14 7.52 5.74 18.17
N LEU A 15 8.64 5.15 17.74
CA LEU A 15 8.81 4.65 16.38
C LEU A 15 8.33 3.20 16.25
N SER A 16 7.73 2.85 15.11
CA SER A 16 7.27 1.49 14.83
C SER A 16 7.27 1.17 13.34
N LYS A 17 7.18 -0.13 13.01
CA LYS A 17 7.09 -0.64 11.62
C LYS A 17 8.18 -0.08 10.69
N MET A 18 9.41 -0.08 11.20
CA MET A 18 10.59 0.41 10.48
C MET A 18 10.91 -0.49 9.28
N ALA A 19 11.35 0.12 8.18
CA ALA A 19 11.80 -0.54 6.97
C ALA A 19 13.14 0.08 6.51
N PRO A 20 14.24 -0.71 6.47
CA PRO A 20 14.30 -2.15 6.77
C PRO A 20 14.11 -2.44 8.27
N ALA A 21 13.62 -3.64 8.59
CA ALA A 21 13.35 -4.06 9.98
C ALA A 21 14.65 -4.26 10.79
N ALA A 22 15.71 -4.74 10.12
CA ALA A 22 17.06 -4.76 10.63
C ALA A 22 17.91 -3.82 9.75
N LEU A 23 18.68 -2.93 10.38
CA LEU A 23 19.52 -1.99 9.64
C LEU A 23 20.79 -2.72 9.16
N PRO A 24 21.10 -2.69 7.84
CA PRO A 24 22.29 -3.31 7.31
C PRO A 24 23.55 -2.50 7.64
N ASP A 25 24.71 -3.13 7.54
CA ASP A 25 25.99 -2.42 7.54
C ASP A 25 26.05 -1.44 6.36
N LEU A 26 26.68 -0.29 6.56
CA LEU A 26 26.75 0.78 5.58
C LEU A 26 28.19 1.01 5.11
N PHE A 27 28.44 0.81 3.82
CA PHE A 27 29.74 1.01 3.19
C PHE A 27 29.92 2.44 2.68
N LYS A 28 31.16 2.78 2.32
CA LYS A 28 31.48 4.11 1.79
C LYS A 28 30.79 4.29 0.44
N GLY A 29 30.01 5.37 0.30
CA GLY A 29 29.27 5.69 -0.92
C GLY A 29 27.86 5.12 -0.97
N GLU A 30 27.47 4.30 0.01
CA GLU A 30 26.10 3.82 0.13
C GLU A 30 25.21 4.82 0.89
N GLN A 31 23.91 4.73 0.64
CA GLN A 31 22.89 5.46 1.36
C GLN A 31 21.89 4.48 1.97
N LEU A 32 21.66 4.61 3.29
CA LEU A 32 20.60 3.89 3.99
C LEU A 32 19.36 4.78 4.10
N LEU A 33 18.29 4.42 3.39
CA LEU A 33 16.96 5.02 3.58
C LEU A 33 16.18 4.20 4.59
N ILE A 34 15.74 4.84 5.68
CA ILE A 34 14.90 4.23 6.71
C ILE A 34 13.54 4.91 6.67
N LEU A 35 12.47 4.13 6.58
CA LEU A 35 11.10 4.61 6.67
C LEU A 35 10.42 3.94 7.86
N GLY A 36 9.46 4.61 8.48
CA GLY A 36 8.74 4.06 9.62
C GLY A 36 7.51 4.88 9.97
N ARG A 37 6.76 4.41 10.95
CA ARG A 37 5.65 5.14 11.56
C ARG A 37 6.11 5.70 12.89
N TYR A 38 5.49 6.79 13.30
CA TYR A 38 5.61 7.30 14.65
C TYR A 38 4.24 7.53 15.27
N GLU A 39 4.18 7.44 16.59
CA GLU A 39 3.05 7.82 17.43
C GLU A 39 3.54 8.85 18.45
N GLY A 40 2.67 9.80 18.80
CA GLY A 40 3.00 10.95 19.64
C GLY A 40 3.52 12.15 18.84
N SER A 41 3.68 13.28 19.51
CA SER A 41 4.12 14.54 18.90
C SER A 41 5.01 15.34 19.86
N GLY A 42 5.79 16.27 19.30
CA GLY A 42 6.72 17.12 20.05
C GLY A 42 8.18 16.94 19.65
N ARG A 43 9.08 17.53 20.42
CA ARG A 43 10.53 17.42 20.18
C ARG A 43 11.04 16.07 20.69
N ALA A 44 11.76 15.35 19.85
CA ALA A 44 12.40 14.09 20.21
C ALA A 44 13.83 14.02 19.65
N GLU A 45 14.66 13.21 20.30
CA GLU A 45 16.02 12.92 19.85
C GLU A 45 16.07 11.53 19.21
N ILE A 46 16.54 11.48 17.97
CA ILE A 46 16.87 10.24 17.26
C ILE A 46 18.36 10.00 17.40
N THR A 47 18.74 8.85 17.96
CA THR A 47 20.14 8.43 18.06
C THR A 47 20.41 7.30 17.07
N LEU A 48 21.35 7.52 16.16
CA LEU A 48 21.96 6.46 15.37
C LEU A 48 23.27 6.04 16.04
N GLN A 49 23.39 4.77 16.38
CA GLN A 49 24.59 4.19 16.97
C GLN A 49 25.14 3.11 16.05
N GLY A 50 26.45 2.97 15.97
CA GLY A 50 27.09 1.79 15.38
C GLY A 50 28.60 1.83 15.57
N ARG A 51 29.34 0.95 14.89
CA ARG A 51 30.81 0.90 14.99
C ARG A 51 31.48 1.40 13.72
N VAL A 52 32.48 2.27 13.88
CA VAL A 52 33.37 2.75 12.82
C VAL A 52 34.82 2.49 13.26
N ASN A 53 35.59 1.76 12.45
CA ASN A 53 37.00 1.42 12.76
C ASN A 53 37.19 0.83 14.17
N GLY A 54 36.25 -0.03 14.61
CA GLY A 54 36.29 -0.69 15.92
C GLY A 54 35.83 0.18 17.10
N ARG A 55 35.50 1.46 16.89
CA ARG A 55 34.98 2.37 17.93
C ARG A 55 33.48 2.55 17.78
N THR A 56 32.78 2.65 18.91
CA THR A 56 31.36 3.00 18.92
C THR A 56 31.20 4.49 18.65
N GLU A 57 30.41 4.82 17.64
CA GLU A 57 30.06 6.19 17.27
C GLU A 57 28.56 6.40 17.47
N ASN A 58 28.19 7.59 17.91
CA ASN A 58 26.80 8.00 18.13
C ASN A 58 26.52 9.32 17.41
N TRP A 59 25.45 9.36 16.63
CA TRP A 59 24.94 10.56 15.99
C TRP A 59 23.56 10.88 16.54
N ILE A 60 23.40 12.10 17.07
CA ILE A 60 22.16 12.55 17.69
C ILE A 60 21.52 13.61 16.79
N TYR A 61 20.26 13.37 16.42
CA TYR A 61 19.45 14.27 15.61
C TYR A 61 18.25 14.74 16.42
N ARG A 62 18.10 16.05 16.57
CA ARG A 62 16.99 16.67 17.30
C ARG A 62 15.93 17.12 16.31
N LEU A 63 14.74 16.54 16.38
CA LEU A 63 13.68 16.76 15.40
C LEU A 63 12.37 17.12 16.11
N ALA A 64 11.50 17.85 15.40
CA ALA A 64 10.12 18.09 15.81
C ALA A 64 9.21 17.12 15.04
N PHE A 65 8.40 16.37 15.77
CA PHE A 65 7.40 15.46 15.21
C PHE A 65 6.02 16.10 15.34
N PRO A 66 5.41 16.57 14.23
CA PRO A 66 4.09 17.16 14.27
C PRO A 66 3.01 16.09 14.49
N ASP A 67 1.85 16.48 15.00
CA ASP A 67 0.70 15.57 15.10
C ASP A 67 0.07 15.27 13.72
N ARG A 68 0.14 16.24 12.81
CA ARG A 68 -0.24 16.10 11.39
C ARG A 68 0.77 16.76 10.48
N ALA A 69 1.11 16.08 9.39
CA ALA A 69 1.93 16.60 8.31
C ALA A 69 1.34 16.17 6.97
N GLU A 70 1.00 17.14 6.12
CA GLU A 70 0.44 16.91 4.78
C GLU A 70 1.44 17.24 3.66
N GLU A 71 2.53 17.94 3.99
CA GLU A 71 3.59 18.40 3.10
C GLU A 71 4.33 17.28 2.36
N HIS A 72 4.27 16.04 2.87
CA HIS A 72 5.01 14.90 2.32
C HIS A 72 4.11 13.69 2.06
N ALA A 73 3.01 13.92 1.33
CA ALA A 73 2.01 12.91 0.97
C ALA A 73 2.56 11.67 0.23
N PHE A 74 3.77 11.72 -0.33
CA PHE A 74 4.39 10.56 -0.99
C PHE A 74 5.06 9.58 0.00
N ILE A 75 5.46 10.04 1.18
CA ILE A 75 6.18 9.22 2.18
C ILE A 75 5.34 8.03 2.65
N PRO A 76 4.05 8.18 3.01
CA PRO A 76 3.21 7.07 3.45
C PRO A 76 3.14 5.94 2.42
N ARG A 77 2.97 6.27 1.14
CA ARG A 77 2.91 5.28 0.05
C ARG A 77 4.25 4.58 -0.17
N LEU A 78 5.36 5.32 -0.06
CA LEU A 78 6.70 4.75 -0.17
C LEU A 78 6.98 3.78 1.00
N TRP A 79 6.62 4.18 2.22
CA TRP A 79 6.71 3.31 3.41
C TRP A 79 5.85 2.05 3.23
N ALA A 80 4.61 2.20 2.77
CA ALA A 80 3.70 1.07 2.56
C ALA A 80 4.24 0.09 1.52
N SER A 81 4.87 0.58 0.45
CA SER A 81 5.50 -0.27 -0.56
C SER A 81 6.61 -1.12 0.04
N ARG A 82 7.50 -0.52 0.86
CA ARG A 82 8.54 -1.28 1.57
C ARG A 82 7.98 -2.25 2.60
N ARG A 83 6.96 -1.83 3.35
CA ARG A 83 6.32 -2.68 4.36
C ARG A 83 5.64 -3.89 3.72
N ILE A 84 4.91 -3.71 2.63
CA ILE A 84 4.32 -4.81 1.86
C ILE A 84 5.43 -5.74 1.36
N GLY A 85 6.45 -5.22 0.68
CA GLY A 85 7.56 -6.07 0.20
C GLY A 85 8.23 -6.87 1.31
N TYR A 86 8.40 -6.28 2.50
CA TYR A 86 8.89 -7.00 3.69
C TYR A 86 7.92 -8.09 4.16
N LEU A 87 6.63 -7.77 4.32
CA LEU A 87 5.60 -8.72 4.80
C LEU A 87 5.47 -9.91 3.84
N LEU A 88 5.46 -9.66 2.54
CA LEU A 88 5.40 -10.70 1.52
C LEU A 88 6.64 -11.61 1.56
N ASP A 89 7.83 -11.04 1.80
CA ASP A 89 9.05 -11.82 1.96
C ASP A 89 9.01 -12.66 3.24
N GLN A 90 8.43 -12.15 4.34
CA GLN A 90 8.18 -12.96 5.55
C GLN A 90 7.21 -14.11 5.28
N ILE A 91 6.11 -13.85 4.58
CA ILE A 91 5.14 -14.89 4.23
C ILE A 91 5.80 -15.97 3.35
N ARG A 92 6.62 -15.58 2.37
CA ARG A 92 7.35 -16.52 1.52
C ARG A 92 8.36 -17.36 2.30
N LEU A 93 9.02 -16.80 3.32
CA LEU A 93 10.06 -17.48 4.10
C LEU A 93 9.50 -18.36 5.22
N HIS A 94 8.37 -17.98 5.81
CA HIS A 94 7.85 -18.57 7.05
C HIS A 94 6.45 -19.15 6.92
N GLY A 95 5.78 -18.94 5.78
CA GLY A 95 4.38 -19.29 5.58
C GLY A 95 3.43 -18.14 5.91
N GLU A 96 2.17 -18.33 5.55
CA GLU A 96 1.13 -17.32 5.75
C GLU A 96 0.61 -17.32 7.19
N GLU A 97 0.60 -16.14 7.80
CA GLU A 97 -0.06 -15.87 9.08
C GLU A 97 -1.15 -14.82 8.88
N ARG A 98 -2.26 -14.96 9.62
CA ARG A 98 -3.43 -14.07 9.50
C ARG A 98 -3.05 -12.60 9.66
N GLU A 99 -2.20 -12.28 10.65
CA GLU A 99 -1.80 -10.90 10.93
C GLU A 99 -0.99 -10.27 9.78
N LEU A 100 -0.10 -11.04 9.16
CA LEU A 100 0.70 -10.58 8.02
C LEU A 100 -0.20 -10.35 6.80
N ARG A 101 -1.11 -11.30 6.52
CA ARG A 101 -2.10 -11.20 5.45
C ARG A 101 -2.99 -9.96 5.61
N GLU A 102 -3.58 -9.78 6.79
CA GLU A 102 -4.44 -8.63 7.09
C GLU A 102 -3.69 -7.29 6.94
N GLU A 103 -2.44 -7.20 7.40
CA GLU A 103 -1.63 -5.99 7.25
C GLU A 103 -1.30 -5.71 5.77
N VAL A 104 -0.97 -6.74 4.98
CA VAL A 104 -0.74 -6.58 3.54
C VAL A 104 -2.00 -6.06 2.85
N VAL A 105 -3.17 -6.63 3.15
CA VAL A 105 -4.45 -6.24 2.55
C VAL A 105 -4.83 -4.80 2.91
N ASP A 106 -4.70 -4.40 4.19
CA ASP A 106 -4.99 -3.02 4.60
C ASP A 106 -4.07 -2.02 3.88
N LEU A 107 -2.76 -2.28 3.84
CA LEU A 107 -1.81 -1.40 3.19
C LEU A 107 -2.00 -1.35 1.67
N ALA A 108 -2.23 -2.49 1.03
CA ALA A 108 -2.40 -2.58 -0.41
C ALA A 108 -3.62 -1.79 -0.88
N ARG A 109 -4.75 -1.92 -0.16
CA ARG A 109 -5.96 -1.12 -0.42
C ARG A 109 -5.72 0.35 -0.17
N ARG A 110 -5.30 0.69 1.06
CA ARG A 110 -5.16 2.08 1.51
C ARG A 110 -4.25 2.91 0.62
N TYR A 111 -3.20 2.29 0.07
CA TYR A 111 -2.20 2.99 -0.73
C TYR A 111 -2.22 2.62 -2.21
N GLY A 112 -3.21 1.87 -2.70
CA GLY A 112 -3.31 1.52 -4.12
C GLY A 112 -2.07 0.78 -4.64
N ILE A 113 -1.56 -0.18 -3.86
CA ILE A 113 -0.39 -1.00 -4.21
C ILE A 113 -0.92 -2.33 -4.70
N VAL A 114 -1.28 -2.37 -5.98
CA VAL A 114 -1.93 -3.53 -6.61
C VAL A 114 -0.91 -4.32 -7.43
N THR A 115 -0.71 -5.55 -6.99
CA THR A 115 0.06 -6.62 -7.62
C THR A 115 -0.85 -7.84 -7.72
N PRO A 116 -0.56 -8.85 -8.55
CA PRO A 116 -1.36 -10.09 -8.60
C PRO A 116 -1.62 -10.71 -7.23
N TYR A 117 -0.59 -10.72 -6.38
CA TYR A 117 -0.68 -11.20 -5.01
C TYR A 117 -1.63 -10.36 -4.13
N THR A 118 -1.44 -9.05 -4.09
CA THR A 118 -2.27 -8.19 -3.24
C THR A 118 -3.70 -8.10 -3.75
N ALA A 119 -3.91 -8.17 -5.07
CA ALA A 119 -5.24 -8.25 -5.66
C ALA A 119 -5.99 -9.52 -5.24
N TRP A 120 -5.31 -10.68 -5.29
CA TRP A 120 -5.88 -11.94 -4.80
C TRP A 120 -6.31 -11.83 -3.34
N LEU A 121 -5.42 -11.35 -2.47
CA LEU A 121 -5.73 -11.20 -1.04
C LEU A 121 -6.89 -10.22 -0.77
N ILE A 122 -6.97 -9.11 -1.53
CA ILE A 122 -8.05 -8.14 -1.39
C ILE A 122 -9.39 -8.77 -1.75
N LEU A 123 -9.45 -9.52 -2.86
CA LEU A 123 -10.68 -10.18 -3.29
C LEU A 123 -11.13 -11.26 -2.31
N GLU A 124 -10.18 -12.03 -1.76
CA GLU A 124 -10.44 -13.05 -0.75
C GLU A 124 -11.00 -12.42 0.54
N ASP A 125 -10.39 -11.33 1.03
CA ASP A 125 -10.87 -10.57 2.19
C ASP A 125 -12.26 -9.97 1.96
N GLU A 126 -12.50 -9.35 0.80
CA GLU A 126 -13.80 -8.75 0.47
C GLU A 126 -14.92 -9.78 0.37
N GLU A 127 -14.63 -10.97 -0.16
CA GLU A 127 -15.60 -12.07 -0.17
C GLU A 127 -15.85 -12.61 1.25
N GLN A 128 -14.80 -12.84 2.04
CA GLN A 128 -14.92 -13.31 3.41
C GLN A 128 -15.78 -12.36 4.26
N ARG A 129 -15.65 -11.05 4.03
CA ARG A 129 -16.48 -10.01 4.66
C ARG A 129 -17.84 -9.80 3.98
N HIS A 130 -18.18 -10.59 2.97
CA HIS A 130 -19.43 -10.51 2.22
C HIS A 130 -19.71 -9.11 1.64
N VAL A 131 -18.66 -8.42 1.18
CA VAL A 131 -18.78 -7.09 0.57
C VAL A 131 -19.55 -7.22 -0.75
N PRO A 132 -20.69 -6.52 -0.91
CA PRO A 132 -21.45 -6.54 -2.17
C PRO A 132 -20.57 -6.10 -3.35
N LEU A 133 -20.75 -6.73 -4.51
CA LEU A 133 -19.93 -6.46 -5.72
C LEU A 133 -19.82 -4.97 -6.04
N ALA A 134 -20.93 -4.23 -5.99
CA ALA A 134 -20.97 -2.79 -6.25
C ALA A 134 -20.18 -1.93 -5.25
N ARG A 135 -19.74 -2.51 -4.13
CA ARG A 135 -18.98 -1.83 -3.06
C ARG A 135 -17.54 -2.31 -2.93
N ARG A 136 -17.12 -3.29 -3.74
CA ARG A 136 -15.74 -3.83 -3.76
C ARG A 136 -14.73 -2.82 -4.32
N THR A 137 -13.49 -2.90 -3.86
CA THR A 137 -12.38 -2.03 -4.31
C THR A 137 -11.79 -2.57 -5.60
N LEU A 138 -11.73 -3.88 -5.76
CA LEU A 138 -11.30 -4.50 -7.00
C LEU A 138 -12.49 -5.10 -7.73
N GLN A 139 -12.51 -4.90 -9.05
CA GLN A 139 -13.43 -5.61 -9.92
C GLN A 139 -12.77 -6.92 -10.34
N ALA A 140 -13.32 -8.02 -9.86
CA ALA A 140 -13.28 -9.31 -10.53
C ALA A 140 -14.74 -9.74 -10.64
N GLY A 141 -15.26 -9.78 -11.87
CA GLY A 141 -16.64 -10.18 -12.13
C GLY A 141 -16.88 -11.64 -11.70
N PRO A 142 -18.14 -12.07 -11.55
CA PRO A 142 -18.48 -13.46 -11.23
C PRO A 142 -18.00 -14.47 -12.29
N GLU A 143 -17.81 -14.03 -13.53
CA GLU A 143 -17.30 -14.84 -14.66
C GLU A 143 -15.77 -14.76 -14.80
N ASP A 144 -15.08 -14.00 -13.94
CA ASP A 144 -13.63 -13.88 -14.00
C ASP A 144 -12.97 -15.05 -13.26
N ASP A 145 -12.30 -15.92 -14.02
CA ASP A 145 -11.32 -16.90 -13.51
C ASP A 145 -10.16 -16.22 -12.74
N PHE A 146 -10.12 -14.88 -12.70
CA PHE A 146 -9.09 -14.07 -12.07
C PHE A 146 -8.72 -14.58 -10.68
N ARG A 147 -9.71 -14.89 -9.84
CA ARG A 147 -9.46 -15.33 -8.47
C ARG A 147 -8.76 -16.68 -8.46
N GLU A 148 -9.26 -17.65 -9.22
CA GLU A 148 -8.70 -18.99 -9.26
C GLU A 148 -7.26 -18.94 -9.80
N ILE A 149 -7.07 -18.24 -10.92
CA ILE A 149 -5.76 -18.06 -11.54
C ILE A 149 -4.79 -17.35 -10.60
N SER A 150 -5.21 -16.22 -10.02
CA SER A 150 -4.34 -15.45 -9.13
C SER A 150 -4.02 -16.25 -7.87
N GLY A 151 -4.96 -17.03 -7.33
CA GLY A 151 -4.70 -17.92 -6.19
C GLY A 151 -3.67 -18.99 -6.51
N ARG A 152 -3.76 -19.61 -7.70
CA ARG A 152 -2.76 -20.57 -8.19
C ARG A 152 -1.38 -19.92 -8.35
N MET A 153 -1.32 -18.73 -8.95
CA MET A 153 -0.06 -17.97 -9.10
C MET A 153 0.55 -17.56 -7.77
N VAL A 154 -0.28 -17.20 -6.79
CA VAL A 154 0.17 -16.90 -5.42
C VAL A 154 0.71 -18.16 -4.74
N GLN A 155 0.04 -19.30 -4.90
CA GLN A 155 0.50 -20.58 -4.38
C GLN A 155 1.84 -21.00 -5.00
N GLU A 156 2.00 -20.84 -6.31
CA GLU A 156 3.27 -21.05 -7.00
C GLU A 156 4.36 -20.11 -6.46
N LEU A 157 4.05 -18.83 -6.24
CA LEU A 157 4.99 -17.86 -5.64
C LEU A 157 5.49 -18.30 -4.24
N TYR A 158 4.67 -19.00 -3.46
CA TYR A 158 5.07 -19.53 -2.16
C TYR A 158 5.88 -20.82 -2.25
N GLN A 159 5.53 -21.72 -3.18
CA GLN A 159 6.07 -23.06 -3.24
C GLN A 159 7.33 -23.16 -4.11
N GLU A 160 7.37 -22.41 -5.22
CA GLU A 160 8.47 -22.45 -6.17
C GLU A 160 9.68 -21.66 -5.65
N LYS A 161 10.82 -22.37 -5.56
CA LYS A 161 12.09 -21.81 -5.08
C LYS A 161 13.12 -21.63 -6.19
N SER A 162 12.79 -22.06 -7.41
CA SER A 162 13.66 -22.00 -8.58
C SER A 162 12.84 -21.76 -9.85
N GLY A 163 13.51 -21.52 -10.98
CA GLY A 163 12.85 -21.18 -12.23
C GLY A 163 12.54 -19.70 -12.38
N GLU A 164 12.09 -19.31 -13.58
CA GLU A 164 11.89 -17.91 -13.94
C GLU A 164 10.76 -17.23 -13.15
N ALA A 165 9.69 -17.97 -12.85
CA ALA A 165 8.60 -17.48 -12.02
C ALA A 165 9.08 -17.11 -10.61
N ALA A 166 9.86 -17.98 -9.96
CA ALA A 166 10.44 -17.70 -8.66
C ALA A 166 11.42 -16.50 -8.68
N VAL A 167 12.20 -16.36 -9.77
CA VAL A 167 13.11 -15.21 -9.95
C VAL A 167 12.32 -13.92 -10.14
N GLY A 168 11.31 -13.90 -11.01
CA GLY A 168 10.47 -12.73 -11.25
C GLY A 168 9.69 -12.31 -10.01
N ALA A 169 9.17 -13.27 -9.25
CA ALA A 169 8.56 -13.04 -7.94
C ALA A 169 9.55 -12.43 -6.95
N ALA A 170 10.75 -12.99 -6.81
CA ALA A 170 11.77 -12.45 -5.91
C ALA A 170 12.18 -11.01 -6.30
N GLN A 171 12.35 -10.73 -7.59
CA GLN A 171 12.65 -9.38 -8.10
C GLN A 171 11.47 -8.42 -7.88
N SER A 172 10.23 -8.89 -7.99
CA SER A 172 9.04 -8.09 -7.70
C SER A 172 8.96 -7.70 -6.23
N LEU A 173 9.19 -8.65 -5.32
CA LEU A 173 9.24 -8.41 -3.87
C LEU A 173 10.38 -7.46 -3.51
N ASP A 174 11.56 -7.65 -4.09
CA ASP A 174 12.72 -6.79 -3.87
C ASP A 174 12.44 -5.34 -4.31
N ALA A 175 11.81 -5.15 -5.48
CA ALA A 175 11.45 -3.84 -5.98
C ALA A 175 10.51 -3.07 -5.04
N LEU A 176 9.62 -3.77 -4.34
CA LEU A 176 8.77 -3.18 -3.30
C LEU A 176 9.54 -2.95 -2.00
N LYS A 177 10.22 -3.98 -1.49
CA LYS A 177 10.97 -3.97 -0.22
C LYS A 177 12.04 -2.88 -0.17
N ASN A 178 12.68 -2.62 -1.30
CA ASN A 178 13.74 -1.64 -1.48
C ASN A 178 13.30 -0.38 -2.23
N ALA A 179 11.98 -0.12 -2.34
CA ALA A 179 11.43 1.04 -3.04
C ALA A 179 12.10 2.37 -2.62
N THR A 180 12.53 3.17 -3.57
CA THR A 180 13.11 4.52 -3.34
C THR A 180 12.27 5.65 -3.92
N GLY A 181 11.17 5.32 -4.61
CA GLY A 181 10.25 6.29 -5.21
C GLY A 181 9.05 5.63 -5.90
N GLY A 182 8.21 6.45 -6.54
CA GLY A 182 6.91 6.04 -7.09
C GLY A 182 6.95 4.95 -8.17
N SER A 183 8.08 4.77 -8.86
CA SER A 183 8.23 3.74 -9.90
C SER A 183 8.30 2.30 -9.39
N ALA A 184 8.45 2.10 -8.08
CA ALA A 184 8.67 0.79 -7.47
C ALA A 184 7.55 -0.22 -7.81
N LEU A 185 6.29 0.21 -7.75
CA LEU A 185 5.14 -0.62 -8.09
C LEU A 185 5.17 -1.06 -9.57
N ALA A 186 5.44 -0.14 -10.49
CA ALA A 186 5.53 -0.45 -11.92
C ALA A 186 6.72 -1.37 -12.23
N LYS A 187 7.83 -1.27 -11.48
CA LYS A 187 8.94 -2.23 -11.55
C LYS A 187 8.52 -3.60 -11.03
N ALA A 188 7.86 -3.65 -9.87
CA ALA A 188 7.40 -4.90 -9.26
C ALA A 188 6.45 -5.68 -10.17
N ASN A 189 5.46 -5.00 -10.77
CA ASN A 189 4.53 -5.63 -11.70
C ASN A 189 5.26 -6.15 -12.95
N ARG A 190 6.20 -5.39 -13.53
CA ARG A 190 6.99 -5.86 -14.68
C ARG A 190 7.87 -7.06 -14.37
N TYR A 191 8.51 -7.11 -13.19
CA TYR A 191 9.31 -8.26 -12.80
C TYR A 191 8.45 -9.51 -12.62
N PHE A 192 7.30 -9.37 -11.98
CA PHE A 192 6.35 -10.46 -11.81
C PHE A 192 5.88 -10.98 -13.18
N GLN A 193 5.46 -10.09 -14.07
CA GLN A 193 5.04 -10.43 -15.44
C GLN A 193 6.12 -11.16 -16.21
N ARG A 194 7.36 -10.65 -16.19
CA ARG A 194 8.47 -11.28 -16.90
C ARG A 194 8.78 -12.69 -16.39
N GLY A 195 8.65 -12.93 -15.09
CA GLY A 195 8.80 -14.27 -14.51
C GLY A 195 7.73 -15.24 -14.99
N GLN A 196 6.55 -14.74 -15.33
CA GLN A 196 5.44 -15.53 -15.88
C GLN A 196 5.43 -15.60 -17.41
N ALA A 197 6.16 -14.74 -18.12
CA ALA A 197 6.07 -14.62 -19.59
C ALA A 197 6.49 -15.88 -20.36
N ASN A 198 7.31 -16.76 -19.78
CA ASN A 198 7.66 -18.06 -20.36
C ASN A 198 6.76 -19.21 -19.85
N ALA A 199 5.94 -18.96 -18.83
CA ALA A 199 4.77 -19.78 -18.53
C ALA A 199 3.65 -19.33 -19.47
N ALA A 200 3.53 -19.98 -20.62
CA ALA A 200 2.51 -19.72 -21.63
C ALA A 200 1.10 -20.11 -21.16
N THR A 201 0.61 -19.56 -20.04
CA THR A 201 -0.79 -19.64 -19.67
C THR A 201 -1.47 -18.36 -20.16
N ALA A 202 -2.45 -18.50 -21.05
CA ALA A 202 -3.39 -17.41 -21.38
C ALA A 202 -3.99 -16.78 -20.11
N GLU A 203 -3.99 -17.54 -19.01
CA GLU A 203 -4.34 -17.14 -17.65
C GLU A 203 -3.50 -15.98 -17.09
N ALA A 204 -2.17 -15.95 -17.29
CA ALA A 204 -1.33 -14.82 -16.88
C ALA A 204 -1.72 -13.52 -17.58
N GLY A 205 -2.04 -13.60 -18.87
CA GLY A 205 -2.57 -12.49 -19.65
C GLY A 205 -3.94 -12.01 -19.13
N LYS A 206 -4.83 -12.92 -18.71
CA LYS A 206 -6.12 -12.56 -18.10
C LYS A 206 -5.95 -11.77 -16.80
N VAL A 207 -5.04 -12.23 -15.92
CA VAL A 207 -4.75 -11.53 -14.65
C VAL A 207 -4.17 -10.16 -14.92
N GLU A 208 -3.23 -10.04 -15.85
CA GLU A 208 -2.70 -8.75 -16.26
C GLU A 208 -3.78 -7.82 -16.80
N GLN A 209 -4.63 -8.31 -17.70
CA GLN A 209 -5.71 -7.51 -18.30
C GLN A 209 -6.68 -7.00 -17.23
N ALA A 210 -7.03 -7.83 -16.24
CA ALA A 210 -7.88 -7.42 -15.12
C ALA A 210 -7.20 -6.35 -14.25
N LEU A 211 -5.91 -6.52 -13.91
CA LEU A 211 -5.17 -5.55 -13.10
C LEU A 211 -4.92 -4.22 -13.82
N THR A 212 -4.68 -4.26 -15.13
CA THR A 212 -4.47 -3.06 -15.95
C THR A 212 -5.79 -2.34 -16.24
N GLY A 213 -6.89 -3.08 -16.35
CA GLY A 213 -8.25 -2.55 -16.40
C GLY A 213 -8.71 -1.91 -15.09
N GLN A 214 -8.14 -2.35 -13.96
CA GLN A 214 -8.44 -1.76 -12.65
C GLN A 214 -7.87 -0.33 -12.56
N GLN A 215 -8.75 0.66 -12.63
CA GLN A 215 -8.33 2.04 -12.44
C GLN A 215 -8.23 2.39 -10.95
N VAL A 216 -7.06 2.90 -10.56
CA VAL A 216 -6.77 3.37 -9.21
C VAL A 216 -6.24 4.80 -9.29
N ARG A 217 -6.84 5.71 -8.52
CA ARG A 217 -6.39 7.10 -8.38
C ARG A 217 -5.91 7.34 -6.97
N THR A 218 -4.78 8.03 -6.83
CA THR A 218 -4.35 8.57 -5.54
C THR A 218 -4.47 10.08 -5.59
N ILE A 219 -5.35 10.63 -4.77
CA ILE A 219 -5.64 12.08 -4.72
C ILE A 219 -5.53 12.53 -3.28
N ALA A 220 -4.65 13.50 -3.02
CA ALA A 220 -4.39 14.04 -1.68
C ALA A 220 -4.30 12.95 -0.58
N ASN A 221 -3.41 11.97 -0.82
CA ASN A 221 -3.13 10.83 0.08
C ASN A 221 -4.32 9.89 0.37
N ARG A 222 -5.40 9.97 -0.40
CA ARG A 222 -6.47 8.96 -0.42
C ARG A 222 -6.42 8.16 -1.71
N THR A 223 -6.82 6.90 -1.62
CA THR A 223 -6.90 6.00 -2.78
C THR A 223 -8.35 5.76 -3.15
N PHE A 224 -8.65 5.94 -4.43
CA PHE A 224 -9.95 5.75 -5.04
C PHE A 224 -9.85 4.63 -6.07
N TYR A 225 -10.74 3.65 -5.95
CA TYR A 225 -10.83 2.54 -6.87
C TYR A 225 -12.06 2.72 -7.76
N GLN A 226 -11.91 2.46 -9.05
CA GLN A 226 -13.06 2.46 -9.93
C GLN A 226 -13.80 1.11 -9.87
N ASN A 227 -15.10 1.17 -9.58
CA ASN A 227 -16.04 0.07 -9.62
C ASN A 227 -17.20 0.42 -10.57
N GLY A 228 -17.19 -0.14 -11.78
CA GLY A 228 -18.07 0.30 -12.87
C GLY A 228 -17.88 1.79 -13.18
N ALA A 229 -18.98 2.55 -13.10
CA ALA A 229 -18.96 4.00 -13.26
C ALA A 229 -18.61 4.75 -11.95
N GLN A 230 -18.67 4.08 -10.79
CA GLN A 230 -18.50 4.71 -9.48
C GLN A 230 -17.04 4.64 -9.02
N TRP A 231 -16.54 5.74 -8.47
CA TRP A 231 -15.29 5.77 -7.71
C TRP A 231 -15.56 5.47 -6.24
N ILE A 232 -14.73 4.65 -5.60
CA ILE A 232 -14.88 4.26 -4.20
C ILE A 232 -13.61 4.66 -3.45
N ASP A 233 -13.74 5.56 -2.49
CA ASP A 233 -12.70 5.85 -1.50
C ASP A 233 -12.49 4.64 -0.58
N THR A 234 -11.24 4.24 -0.37
CA THR A 234 -10.89 3.18 0.59
C THR A 234 -11.42 3.42 2.01
N GLU A 235 -11.57 4.68 2.43
CA GLU A 235 -12.12 5.01 3.75
C GLU A 235 -13.63 4.77 3.83
N ALA A 236 -14.35 4.85 2.69
CA ALA A 236 -15.77 4.54 2.63
C ALA A 236 -16.06 3.05 2.85
N GLN A 237 -15.16 2.16 2.42
CA GLN A 237 -15.30 0.73 2.66
C GLN A 237 -15.15 0.32 4.12
N LYS A 238 -14.37 1.08 4.91
CA LYS A 238 -14.16 0.80 6.34
C LYS A 238 -15.38 1.12 7.20
N GLN A 239 -16.35 1.83 6.63
CA GLN A 239 -17.49 2.38 7.35
C GLN A 239 -18.81 2.05 6.63
N PRO A 240 -19.09 0.76 6.34
CA PRO A 240 -20.22 0.38 5.47
C PRO A 240 -21.59 0.68 6.07
N ASP A 241 -21.68 0.73 7.41
CA ASP A 241 -22.94 0.86 8.16
C ASP A 241 -23.25 2.31 8.57
N ARG A 242 -22.45 3.29 8.12
CA ARG A 242 -22.75 4.70 8.41
C ARG A 242 -23.94 5.19 7.59
N GLU A 243 -24.65 6.15 8.18
CA GLU A 243 -25.71 6.88 7.51
C GLU A 243 -25.20 7.42 6.18
N LEU A 244 -25.85 6.97 5.10
CA LEU A 244 -25.49 7.28 3.73
C LEU A 244 -26.25 8.52 3.27
N VAL A 245 -25.53 9.58 2.96
CA VAL A 245 -26.12 10.80 2.40
C VAL A 245 -25.92 10.79 0.89
N ARG A 246 -27.02 10.71 0.14
CA ARG A 246 -26.99 10.76 -1.32
C ARG A 246 -27.10 12.20 -1.81
N ILE A 247 -26.19 12.62 -2.67
CA ILE A 247 -26.12 13.98 -3.19
C ILE A 247 -25.96 13.94 -4.70
N GLN A 248 -26.78 14.70 -5.42
CA GLN A 248 -26.65 14.84 -6.86
C GLN A 248 -25.42 15.70 -7.21
N PHE A 249 -24.62 15.25 -8.17
CA PHE A 249 -23.49 15.99 -8.71
C PHE A 249 -23.92 17.36 -9.24
N ASN A 250 -23.10 18.40 -9.07
CA ASN A 250 -23.40 19.79 -9.43
C ASN A 250 -24.66 20.41 -8.78
N SER A 251 -25.28 19.76 -7.79
CA SER A 251 -26.35 20.39 -6.99
C SER A 251 -25.77 21.40 -5.98
N GLU A 252 -26.61 22.27 -5.43
CA GLU A 252 -26.22 23.15 -4.32
C GLU A 252 -25.66 22.36 -3.13
N ALA A 253 -26.23 21.20 -2.82
CA ALA A 253 -25.74 20.32 -1.77
C ALA A 253 -24.34 19.76 -2.08
N TRP A 254 -24.02 19.50 -3.35
CA TRP A 254 -22.68 19.09 -3.78
C TRP A 254 -21.66 20.20 -3.61
N PHE A 255 -21.97 21.44 -4.00
CA PHE A 255 -21.06 22.57 -3.82
C PHE A 255 -20.76 22.81 -2.33
N ARG A 256 -21.72 22.61 -1.43
CA ARG A 256 -21.49 22.67 0.02
C ARG A 256 -20.48 21.63 0.53
N LEU A 257 -20.28 20.51 -0.17
CA LEU A 257 -19.28 19.51 0.22
C LEU A 257 -17.85 20.01 0.03
N LEU A 258 -17.62 20.91 -0.94
CA LEU A 258 -16.30 21.46 -1.25
C LEU A 258 -15.70 22.21 -0.05
N ASP A 259 -16.55 22.78 0.79
CA ASP A 259 -16.15 23.59 1.95
C ASP A 259 -16.04 22.80 3.25
N LEU A 260 -16.38 21.50 3.26
CA LEU A 260 -16.39 20.70 4.49
C LEU A 260 -15.00 20.44 5.07
N GLU A 261 -14.00 20.23 4.20
CA GLU A 261 -12.61 19.96 4.59
C GLU A 261 -11.65 20.56 3.56
N PRO A 262 -10.43 21.01 3.93
CA PRO A 262 -9.50 21.67 3.01
C PRO A 262 -9.15 20.85 1.74
N LEU A 263 -9.16 19.51 1.84
CA LEU A 263 -8.85 18.61 0.73
C LEU A 263 -10.11 18.07 0.03
N ALA A 264 -11.32 18.45 0.48
CA ALA A 264 -12.57 17.98 -0.12
C ALA A 264 -12.68 18.28 -1.62
N PRO A 265 -12.29 19.47 -2.15
CA PRO A 265 -12.35 19.73 -3.59
C PRO A 265 -11.48 18.76 -4.40
N GLN A 266 -10.32 18.37 -3.88
CA GLN A 266 -9.44 17.41 -4.55
C GLN A 266 -10.05 16.02 -4.52
N TRP A 267 -10.57 15.57 -3.38
CA TRP A 267 -11.20 14.24 -3.30
C TRP A 267 -12.47 14.14 -4.17
N LEU A 268 -13.28 15.20 -4.22
CA LEU A 268 -14.47 15.26 -5.07
C LEU A 268 -14.14 15.30 -6.57
N SER A 269 -12.91 15.66 -6.96
CA SER A 269 -12.45 15.58 -8.34
C SER A 269 -12.19 14.13 -8.82
N ALA A 270 -12.37 13.13 -7.95
CA ALA A 270 -12.22 11.73 -8.33
C ALA A 270 -13.21 11.31 -9.43
N GLY A 271 -14.44 11.84 -9.42
CA GLY A 271 -15.44 11.62 -10.47
C GLY A 271 -16.85 12.07 -10.06
N ALA A 272 -17.77 12.09 -11.02
CA ALA A 272 -19.16 12.50 -10.81
C ALA A 272 -20.04 11.43 -10.13
N ASN A 273 -19.65 10.16 -10.24
CA ASN A 273 -20.21 9.05 -9.48
C ASN A 273 -19.16 8.61 -8.45
N LEU A 274 -19.38 8.89 -7.16
CA LEU A 274 -18.33 8.78 -6.14
C LEU A 274 -18.89 8.42 -4.77
N ARG A 275 -18.29 7.44 -4.09
CA ARG A 275 -18.57 7.09 -2.70
C ARG A 275 -17.36 7.45 -1.84
N LEU A 276 -17.52 8.38 -0.90
CA LEU A 276 -16.42 8.90 -0.09
C LEU A 276 -16.86 9.29 1.33
N VAL A 277 -15.90 9.39 2.24
CA VAL A 277 -16.13 9.91 3.60
C VAL A 277 -15.64 11.35 3.70
N LEU A 278 -16.51 12.29 4.09
CA LEU A 278 -16.13 13.68 4.40
C LEU A 278 -16.61 14.03 5.79
N ALA A 279 -15.76 14.66 6.60
CA ALA A 279 -16.10 15.06 7.97
C ALA A 279 -16.77 13.94 8.81
N GLY A 280 -16.31 12.69 8.62
CA GLY A 280 -16.82 11.51 9.32
C GLY A 280 -18.19 10.99 8.84
N ARG A 281 -18.75 11.51 7.75
CA ARG A 281 -20.02 11.02 7.16
C ARG A 281 -19.76 10.39 5.79
N LEU A 282 -20.56 9.36 5.48
CA LEU A 282 -20.49 8.64 4.21
C LEU A 282 -21.40 9.31 3.18
N TYR A 283 -20.83 9.72 2.06
CA TYR A 283 -21.56 10.32 0.94
C TYR A 283 -21.52 9.43 -0.29
N GLU A 284 -22.62 9.43 -1.02
CA GLU A 284 -22.71 8.89 -2.38
C GLU A 284 -23.16 9.98 -3.33
N ILE A 285 -22.22 10.37 -4.19
CA ILE A 285 -22.42 11.31 -5.28
C ILE A 285 -22.87 10.52 -6.51
N TYR A 286 -23.96 10.98 -7.12
CA TYR A 286 -24.52 10.40 -8.33
C TYR A 286 -24.82 11.51 -9.35
N GLU A 287 -24.72 11.21 -10.63
CA GLU A 287 -25.11 12.14 -11.72
C GLU A 287 -26.63 12.40 -11.77
#